data_AF-A0A7S1U8L5-F1
#
_entry.id   AF-A0A7S1U8L5-F1
#
_cell.length_a   1.000
_cell.length_b   1.000
_cell.length_c   1.000
_cell.angle_alpha   90.00
_cell.angle_beta   90.00
_cell.angle_gamma   90.00
#
_symmetry.space_group_name_H-M   'P 1'
#
loop_
_entity.id
_entity.type
_entity.pdbx_description
1 polymer ?
#
loop_
_entity_poly.entity_id
_entity_poly.type
_entity_poly.pdbx_seq_one_letter_code
_entity_poly.pdbx_strand_id
1 'polypeptide(L)'
;LGGRGGGAEGGAKTKAKGAKAGSGKARAKSAGFRLLAQGEGLRKTTARREAAIEACKALDLFMPPQRALSQGSVEGYTQHWLAELQKELWACLEEYQVRLKTKNDKQLRDSGLTVFSCLARPDGELYGEKLLLLMAPSRKGGAAQKAALPETATKEEVRASIAKMMAARSHDAFARFKAQDVVFVTKGRQNPLRAQPQDIIQGTVIENTGGTMQIAVARYPTGVWETRRREDPVRFRVDVGASDVPFDRQRASLLRLRTTVLERLRGEDRRASSGR
;
A
#
# COMPACT_ATOMS: atom_id res chain seq x y z
N LEU A 1 -9.84 55.02 39.62
CA LEU A 1 -9.43 55.21 41.03
C LEU A 1 -8.64 53.98 41.46
N GLY A 2 -7.33 54.15 41.70
CA GLY A 2 -6.40 53.23 42.38
C GLY A 2 -6.06 51.94 41.62
N GLY A 3 -4.82 51.54 41.37
CA GLY A 3 -3.52 52.04 41.81
C GLY A 3 -2.60 50.87 42.22
N ARG A 4 -1.41 50.81 41.60
CA ARG A 4 -0.13 50.17 42.07
C ARG A 4 -0.12 48.64 42.25
N GLY A 5 0.98 47.92 42.03
CA GLY A 5 2.39 48.23 41.74
C GLY A 5 3.09 46.95 41.22
N GLY A 6 4.16 47.05 40.42
CA GLY A 6 5.56 46.87 40.84
C GLY A 6 5.92 45.37 40.94
N GLY A 7 6.96 44.79 40.35
CA GLY A 7 8.24 45.23 39.81
C GLY A 7 9.27 44.11 40.08
N ALA A 8 10.21 43.87 39.16
CA ALA A 8 11.48 43.10 39.23
C ALA A 8 11.65 42.29 37.93
N GLU A 9 12.52 42.58 36.97
CA GLU A 9 13.99 42.83 36.96
C GLU A 9 14.85 41.70 37.55
N GLY A 10 15.77 41.19 36.70
CA GLY A 10 16.76 40.16 36.98
C GLY A 10 16.60 38.96 36.03
N GLY A 11 17.54 38.56 35.18
CA GLY A 11 18.92 38.98 35.00
C GLY A 11 19.50 38.25 33.78
N ALA A 12 20.39 38.93 33.07
CA ALA A 12 21.15 38.40 31.95
C ALA A 12 22.24 37.43 32.44
N LYS A 13 22.37 36.25 31.81
CA LYS A 13 23.64 35.52 31.70
C LYS A 13 23.76 34.80 30.36
N THR A 14 24.54 35.44 29.50
CA THR A 14 25.29 34.85 28.38
C THR A 14 26.17 33.68 28.82
N LYS A 15 26.24 32.60 28.05
CA LYS A 15 27.48 31.83 27.85
C LYS A 15 27.48 31.15 26.48
N ALA A 16 28.44 31.58 25.67
CA ALA A 16 28.83 31.04 24.39
C ALA A 16 29.85 29.90 24.54
N LYS A 17 30.14 29.27 23.39
CA LYS A 17 31.27 28.40 23.01
C LYS A 17 31.04 26.89 23.11
N GLY A 18 31.13 26.26 21.94
CA GLY A 18 31.29 24.82 21.79
C GLY A 18 31.34 24.35 20.33
N ALA A 19 31.99 25.09 19.42
CA ALA A 19 32.27 24.60 18.07
C ALA A 19 33.39 23.54 18.13
N LYS A 20 33.06 22.28 17.82
CA LYS A 20 34.05 21.22 17.56
C LYS A 20 34.14 21.00 16.07
N ALA A 21 35.21 21.51 15.47
CA ALA A 21 35.70 21.09 14.18
C ALA A 21 36.28 19.68 14.31
N GLY A 22 35.70 18.73 13.59
CA GLY A 22 36.22 17.38 13.40
C GLY A 22 36.69 17.20 11.96
N SER A 23 37.96 17.48 11.72
CA SER A 23 38.69 17.05 10.52
C SER A 23 38.92 15.54 10.57
N GLY A 24 38.74 14.81 9.47
CA GLY A 24 39.23 13.43 9.44
C GLY A 24 38.79 12.56 8.27
N LYS A 25 39.50 12.72 7.14
CA LYS A 25 40.03 11.63 6.30
C LYS A 25 39.06 10.59 5.69
N ALA A 26 39.05 10.66 4.35
CA ALA A 26 39.35 9.55 3.43
C ALA A 26 38.43 8.31 3.42
N ARG A 27 37.65 8.20 2.34
CA ARG A 27 37.47 6.93 1.62
C ARG A 27 36.97 7.16 0.18
N ALA A 28 37.87 7.57 -0.70
CA ALA A 28 37.74 7.31 -2.13
C ALA A 28 38.38 5.94 -2.38
N LYS A 29 37.57 4.91 -2.65
CA LYS A 29 37.91 3.63 -3.30
C LYS A 29 36.71 2.68 -3.23
N SER A 30 35.82 2.74 -4.23
CA SER A 30 34.99 1.61 -4.69
C SER A 30 34.09 1.96 -5.89
N ALA A 31 34.63 2.59 -6.93
CA ALA A 31 33.91 2.84 -8.19
C ALA A 31 34.22 1.81 -9.29
N GLY A 32 34.79 0.64 -8.95
CA GLY A 32 35.35 -0.31 -9.92
C GLY A 32 34.69 -1.68 -10.03
N PHE A 33 33.59 -1.97 -9.33
CA PHE A 33 33.03 -3.33 -9.28
C PHE A 33 31.50 -3.41 -9.43
N ARG A 34 30.89 -2.44 -10.10
CA ARG A 34 29.42 -2.33 -10.23
C ARG A 34 28.92 -2.19 -11.67
N LEU A 35 29.65 -2.76 -12.63
CA LEU A 35 29.24 -2.80 -14.05
C LEU A 35 29.05 -4.21 -14.61
N LEU A 36 29.47 -5.27 -13.89
CA LEU A 36 29.22 -6.66 -14.32
C LEU A 36 27.91 -7.25 -13.75
N ALA A 37 27.42 -6.77 -12.61
CA ALA A 37 26.16 -7.24 -12.01
C ALA A 37 24.90 -6.71 -12.73
N GLN A 38 25.00 -5.63 -13.52
CA GLN A 38 23.88 -5.12 -14.33
C GLN A 38 23.65 -5.95 -15.60
N GLY A 39 24.68 -6.62 -16.13
CA GLY A 39 24.55 -7.50 -17.31
C GLY A 39 23.82 -8.81 -17.02
N GLU A 40 24.07 -9.43 -15.86
CA GLU A 40 23.38 -10.66 -15.46
C GLU A 40 21.91 -10.44 -15.08
N GLY A 41 21.59 -9.28 -14.50
CA GLY A 41 20.21 -8.87 -14.24
C GLY A 41 19.40 -8.73 -15.53
N LEU A 42 19.95 -8.08 -16.55
CA LEU A 42 19.29 -7.95 -17.86
C LEU A 42 19.09 -9.30 -18.55
N ARG A 43 20.09 -10.19 -18.54
CA ARG A 43 19.95 -11.54 -19.15
C ARG A 43 18.90 -12.42 -18.47
N LYS A 44 18.76 -12.31 -17.15
CA LYS A 44 17.68 -13.00 -16.42
C LYS A 44 16.30 -12.43 -16.73
N THR A 45 16.21 -11.13 -17.06
CA THR A 45 14.94 -10.51 -17.48
C THR A 45 14.55 -10.85 -18.92
N THR A 46 15.51 -10.97 -19.84
CA THR A 46 15.23 -11.38 -21.24
C THR A 46 14.79 -12.84 -21.30
N ALA A 47 15.48 -13.74 -20.58
CA ALA A 47 15.10 -15.16 -20.52
C ALA A 47 13.71 -15.36 -19.90
N ARG A 48 13.37 -14.61 -18.82
CA ARG A 48 12.01 -14.63 -18.26
C ARG A 48 10.96 -14.07 -19.22
N ARG A 49 11.30 -13.05 -20.01
CA ARG A 49 10.41 -12.46 -21.00
C ARG A 49 10.17 -13.42 -22.16
N GLU A 50 11.20 -14.10 -22.65
CA GLU A 50 11.10 -15.12 -23.68
C GLU A 50 10.30 -16.33 -23.20
N ALA A 51 10.56 -16.82 -21.98
CA ALA A 51 9.77 -17.89 -21.36
C ALA A 51 8.31 -17.47 -21.13
N ALA A 52 8.03 -16.21 -20.79
CA ALA A 52 6.66 -15.69 -20.70
C ALA A 52 5.99 -15.59 -22.07
N ILE A 53 6.72 -15.18 -23.12
CA ILE A 53 6.22 -15.15 -24.49
C ILE A 53 5.95 -16.58 -25.00
N GLU A 54 6.82 -17.53 -24.70
CA GLU A 54 6.65 -18.94 -25.06
C GLU A 54 5.50 -19.57 -24.26
N ALA A 55 5.38 -19.26 -22.96
CA ALA A 55 4.21 -19.65 -22.17
C ALA A 55 2.92 -19.01 -22.69
N CYS A 56 2.94 -17.76 -23.19
CA CYS A 56 1.78 -17.14 -23.85
C CYS A 56 1.46 -17.79 -25.20
N LYS A 57 2.45 -18.32 -25.92
CA LYS A 57 2.23 -19.12 -27.15
C LYS A 57 1.71 -20.52 -26.83
N ALA A 58 2.15 -21.12 -25.72
CA ALA A 58 1.72 -22.43 -25.25
C ALA A 58 0.34 -22.37 -24.58
N LEU A 59 -0.01 -21.23 -23.97
CA LEU A 59 -1.35 -20.85 -23.55
C LEU A 59 -2.20 -20.44 -24.77
N ASP A 60 -2.24 -21.32 -25.77
CA ASP A 60 -3.31 -21.45 -26.76
C ASP A 60 -4.69 -21.76 -26.10
N LEU A 61 -4.84 -21.40 -24.82
CA LEU A 61 -6.10 -21.24 -24.15
C LEU A 61 -6.81 -20.04 -24.76
N PHE A 62 -7.65 -20.35 -25.74
CA PHE A 62 -8.80 -19.55 -26.16
C PHE A 62 -8.52 -18.37 -27.09
N MET A 63 -7.46 -18.40 -27.91
CA MET A 63 -7.66 -17.86 -29.25
C MET A 63 -8.52 -18.89 -30.00
N PRO A 64 -9.72 -18.53 -30.49
CA PRO A 64 -10.44 -19.45 -31.37
C PRO A 64 -9.47 -19.89 -32.47
N PRO A 65 -9.48 -21.16 -32.88
CA PRO A 65 -8.65 -21.63 -33.99
C PRO A 65 -8.80 -20.64 -35.14
N GLN A 66 -7.76 -20.45 -35.97
CA GLN A 66 -7.67 -19.50 -37.09
C GLN A 66 -8.78 -19.62 -38.17
N ARG A 67 -9.95 -20.15 -37.85
CA ARG A 67 -11.23 -19.76 -38.44
C ARG A 67 -11.24 -18.24 -38.59
N ALA A 68 -11.52 -17.78 -39.81
CA ALA A 68 -11.57 -16.37 -40.19
C ALA A 68 -12.17 -15.54 -39.05
N LEU A 69 -11.33 -14.72 -38.40
CA LEU A 69 -11.77 -13.78 -37.39
C LEU A 69 -12.81 -12.89 -38.06
N SER A 70 -14.08 -13.10 -37.76
CA SER A 70 -15.14 -12.23 -38.24
C SER A 70 -15.33 -11.11 -37.23
N GLN A 71 -15.86 -9.98 -37.68
CA GLN A 71 -16.18 -8.88 -36.76
C GLN A 71 -17.10 -9.37 -35.62
N GLY A 72 -18.09 -10.22 -35.93
CA GLY A 72 -19.00 -10.80 -34.95
C GLY A 72 -18.33 -11.72 -33.92
N SER A 73 -17.30 -12.50 -34.30
CA SER A 73 -16.60 -13.36 -33.33
C SER A 73 -15.76 -12.55 -32.33
N VAL A 74 -15.13 -11.47 -32.79
CA VAL A 74 -14.35 -10.54 -31.94
C VAL A 74 -15.26 -9.81 -30.96
N GLU A 75 -16.43 -9.36 -31.42
CA GLU A 75 -17.42 -8.71 -30.56
C GLU A 75 -17.99 -9.67 -29.50
N GLY A 76 -18.39 -10.87 -29.91
CA GLY A 76 -18.87 -11.90 -28.97
C GLY A 76 -17.83 -12.28 -27.92
N TYR A 77 -16.57 -12.48 -28.34
CA TYR A 77 -15.46 -12.76 -27.42
C TYR A 77 -15.27 -11.63 -26.40
N THR A 78 -15.21 -10.38 -26.88
CA THR A 78 -15.00 -9.21 -26.01
C THR A 78 -16.15 -9.04 -25.02
N GLN A 79 -17.40 -9.15 -25.48
CA GLN A 79 -18.58 -9.04 -24.62
C GLN A 79 -18.61 -10.14 -23.55
N HIS A 80 -18.28 -11.38 -23.93
CA HIS A 80 -18.20 -12.50 -22.99
C HIS A 80 -17.21 -12.21 -21.85
N TRP A 81 -15.96 -11.86 -22.19
CA TRP A 81 -14.94 -11.60 -21.16
C TRP A 81 -15.21 -10.36 -20.33
N LEU A 82 -15.80 -9.31 -20.92
CA LEU A 82 -16.24 -8.15 -20.15
C LEU A 82 -17.31 -8.51 -19.12
N ALA A 83 -18.26 -9.38 -19.48
CA ALA A 83 -19.27 -9.86 -18.55
C ALA A 83 -18.67 -10.71 -17.42
N GLU A 84 -17.72 -11.61 -17.73
CA GLU A 84 -17.05 -12.42 -16.72
C GLU A 84 -16.20 -11.57 -15.76
N LEU A 85 -15.43 -10.60 -16.27
CA LEU A 85 -14.67 -9.66 -15.44
C LEU A 85 -15.59 -8.85 -14.51
N GLN A 86 -16.77 -8.45 -15.00
CA GLN A 86 -17.73 -7.72 -14.19
C GLN A 86 -18.29 -8.59 -13.05
N LYS A 87 -18.60 -9.87 -13.32
CA LYS A 87 -19.05 -10.82 -12.27
C LYS A 87 -17.98 -11.02 -11.20
N GLU A 88 -16.72 -11.18 -11.60
CA GLU A 88 -15.61 -11.36 -10.65
C GLU A 88 -15.40 -10.12 -9.77
N LEU A 89 -15.45 -8.92 -10.36
CA LEU A 89 -15.40 -7.67 -9.60
C LEU A 89 -16.54 -7.59 -8.56
N TRP A 90 -17.78 -7.93 -8.95
CA TRP A 90 -18.90 -7.95 -8.02
C TRP A 90 -18.71 -8.94 -6.88
N ALA A 91 -18.21 -10.14 -7.17
CA ALA A 91 -17.92 -11.15 -6.15
C ALA A 91 -16.84 -10.65 -5.16
N CYS A 92 -15.78 -10.00 -5.63
CA CYS A 92 -14.76 -9.40 -4.76
C CYS A 92 -15.33 -8.28 -3.86
N LEU A 93 -16.20 -7.43 -4.42
CA LEU A 93 -16.87 -6.37 -3.67
C LEU A 93 -17.82 -6.95 -2.61
N GLU A 94 -18.57 -8.00 -2.95
CA GLU A 94 -19.46 -8.69 -2.02
C GLU A 94 -18.67 -9.35 -0.88
N GLU A 95 -17.60 -10.07 -1.19
CA GLU A 95 -16.74 -10.68 -0.17
C GLU A 95 -16.21 -9.63 0.81
N TYR A 96 -15.74 -8.50 0.29
CA TYR A 96 -15.30 -7.36 1.10
C TYR A 96 -16.42 -6.84 2.02
N GLN A 97 -17.64 -6.66 1.49
CA GLN A 97 -18.78 -6.20 2.28
C GLN A 97 -19.20 -7.21 3.35
N VAL A 98 -19.31 -8.50 3.00
CA VAL A 98 -19.66 -9.57 3.92
C VAL A 98 -18.64 -9.64 5.05
N ARG A 99 -17.34 -9.54 4.73
CA ARG A 99 -16.26 -9.51 5.71
C ARG A 99 -16.44 -8.38 6.73
N LEU A 100 -16.76 -7.17 6.26
CA LEU A 100 -16.97 -6.02 7.14
C LEU A 100 -18.28 -6.06 7.94
N LYS A 101 -19.31 -6.76 7.45
CA LYS A 101 -20.60 -6.90 8.15
C LYS A 101 -20.55 -7.99 9.22
N THR A 102 -19.87 -9.10 8.96
CA THR A 102 -19.98 -10.33 9.75
C THR A 102 -18.87 -10.52 10.76
N LYS A 103 -17.63 -10.09 10.45
CA LYS A 103 -16.48 -10.33 11.32
C LYS A 103 -16.40 -9.29 12.43
N ASN A 104 -16.08 -9.75 13.63
CA ASN A 104 -15.80 -8.86 14.76
C ASN A 104 -14.40 -8.23 14.66
N ASP A 105 -14.15 -7.19 15.45
CA ASP A 105 -12.86 -6.47 15.46
C ASP A 105 -11.65 -7.37 15.71
N LYS A 106 -11.81 -8.41 16.53
CA LYS A 106 -10.74 -9.38 16.82
C LYS A 106 -10.42 -10.22 15.59
N GLN A 107 -11.43 -10.80 14.95
CA GLN A 107 -11.29 -11.59 13.72
C GLN A 107 -10.72 -10.76 12.57
N LEU A 108 -11.15 -9.50 12.44
CA LEU A 108 -10.62 -8.57 11.44
C LEU A 108 -9.13 -8.29 11.69
N ARG A 109 -8.76 -8.04 12.94
CA ARG A 109 -7.36 -7.83 13.33
C ARG A 109 -6.50 -9.08 13.12
N ASP A 110 -7.00 -10.24 13.55
CA ASP A 110 -6.30 -11.52 13.47
C ASP A 110 -6.09 -11.94 12.00
N SER A 111 -7.02 -11.57 11.10
CA SER A 111 -6.84 -11.77 9.66
C SER A 111 -5.72 -10.92 9.04
N GLY A 112 -5.29 -9.85 9.72
CA GLY A 112 -4.31 -8.89 9.22
C GLY A 112 -4.83 -7.96 8.11
N LEU A 113 -6.12 -8.03 7.76
CA LEU A 113 -6.74 -7.22 6.70
C LEU A 113 -7.30 -5.88 7.22
N THR A 114 -7.36 -5.71 8.54
CA THR A 114 -7.76 -4.46 9.19
C THR A 114 -6.79 -4.13 10.30
N VAL A 115 -6.28 -2.88 10.29
CA VAL A 115 -5.47 -2.33 11.37
C VAL A 115 -6.27 -1.22 12.05
N PHE A 116 -6.42 -1.35 13.36
CA PHE A 116 -7.16 -0.39 14.18
C PHE A 116 -6.21 0.54 14.90
N SER A 117 -6.69 1.75 15.19
CA SER A 117 -5.99 2.70 16.06
C SER A 117 -4.61 3.14 15.54
N CYS A 118 -4.42 3.16 14.22
CA CYS A 118 -3.24 3.67 13.55
C CYS A 118 -3.09 5.17 13.81
N LEU A 119 -1.84 5.63 13.90
CA LEU A 119 -1.54 7.04 13.83
C LEU A 119 -1.25 7.42 12.40
N ALA A 120 -1.69 8.60 11.97
CA ALA A 120 -1.46 9.08 10.61
C ALA A 120 -0.70 10.41 10.64
N ARG A 121 0.25 10.57 9.72
CA ARG A 121 1.03 11.80 9.54
C ARG A 121 1.11 12.15 8.05
N PRO A 122 1.01 13.44 7.70
CA PRO A 122 1.25 13.87 6.33
C PRO A 122 2.75 13.75 6.02
N ASP A 123 3.06 13.22 4.85
CA ASP A 123 4.42 12.83 4.42
C ASP A 123 4.84 13.43 3.07
N GLY A 124 4.06 14.39 2.55
CA GLY A 124 4.33 15.07 1.28
C GLY A 124 3.29 14.78 0.20
N GLU A 125 3.68 14.96 -1.06
CA GLU A 125 2.82 14.82 -2.23
C GLU A 125 3.58 14.17 -3.39
N LEU A 126 2.88 13.35 -4.18
CA LEU A 126 3.44 12.65 -5.33
C LEU A 126 2.40 12.61 -6.45
N TYR A 127 2.73 13.14 -7.63
CA TYR A 127 1.81 13.24 -8.79
C TYR A 127 0.45 13.91 -8.47
N GLY A 128 0.44 14.87 -7.54
CA GLY A 128 -0.78 15.55 -7.09
C GLY A 128 -1.57 14.79 -6.02
N GLU A 129 -1.22 13.55 -5.72
CA GLU A 129 -1.77 12.78 -4.62
C GLU A 129 -1.04 13.11 -3.31
N LYS A 130 -1.76 13.10 -2.19
CA LYS A 130 -1.20 13.35 -0.87
C LYS A 130 -0.64 12.06 -0.30
N LEU A 131 0.58 12.11 0.21
CA LEU A 131 1.22 10.98 0.87
C LEU A 131 0.89 10.98 2.36
N LEU A 132 0.32 9.88 2.84
CA LEU A 132 -0.04 9.67 4.24
C LEU A 132 0.80 8.52 4.81
N LEU A 133 1.59 8.83 5.83
CA LEU A 133 2.33 7.84 6.61
C LEU A 133 1.46 7.33 7.77
N LEU A 134 1.15 6.05 7.72
CA LEU A 134 0.44 5.31 8.76
C LEU A 134 1.45 4.57 9.62
N MET A 135 1.32 4.72 10.93
CA MET A 135 2.14 4.05 11.92
C MET A 135 1.25 3.13 12.75
N ALA A 136 1.72 1.89 12.93
CA ALA A 136 1.00 0.91 13.73
C ALA A 136 0.80 1.44 15.17
N PRO A 137 -0.33 1.11 15.83
CA PRO A 137 -0.51 1.45 17.24
C PRO A 137 0.65 0.86 18.05
N SER A 138 1.41 1.74 18.72
CA SER A 138 2.40 1.27 19.68
C SER A 138 1.66 0.52 20.79
N ARG A 139 1.91 -0.79 20.95
CA ARG A 139 1.33 -1.61 22.05
C ARG A 139 1.83 -1.20 23.45
N LYS A 140 2.32 0.03 23.63
CA LYS A 140 2.89 0.55 24.88
C LYS A 140 1.90 0.63 26.07
N GLY A 141 0.63 0.25 25.89
CA GLY A 141 -0.37 0.24 26.96
C GLY A 141 -0.95 -1.14 27.33
N GLY A 142 -0.51 -2.22 26.67
CA GLY A 142 -0.73 -3.55 27.24
C GLY A 142 0.31 -3.69 28.33
N ALA A 143 -0.16 -3.78 29.57
CA ALA A 143 0.64 -4.08 30.75
C ALA A 143 1.92 -4.81 30.33
N ALA A 144 3.07 -4.33 30.82
CA ALA A 144 3.93 -5.32 31.41
C ALA A 144 3.00 -6.10 32.36
N GLN A 145 2.43 -7.21 31.87
CA GLN A 145 2.65 -8.46 32.52
C GLN A 145 4.11 -8.34 32.98
N LYS A 146 4.29 -7.87 34.22
CA LYS A 146 5.04 -8.64 35.19
C LYS A 146 4.49 -10.06 35.09
N ALA A 147 4.75 -10.75 33.97
CA ALA A 147 5.03 -12.14 33.99
C ALA A 147 6.20 -12.13 34.95
N ALA A 148 5.90 -12.47 36.20
CA ALA A 148 6.89 -12.65 37.23
C ALA A 148 7.93 -13.54 36.56
N LEU A 149 9.07 -12.94 36.21
CA LEU A 149 10.21 -13.74 35.82
C LEU A 149 10.41 -14.66 37.03
N PRO A 150 10.39 -15.99 36.85
CA PRO A 150 10.67 -16.87 37.97
C PRO A 150 12.01 -16.42 38.54
N GLU A 151 12.08 -16.22 39.86
CA GLU A 151 13.26 -15.64 40.53
C GLU A 151 14.54 -16.47 40.28
N THR A 152 14.38 -17.66 39.75
CA THR A 152 15.42 -18.63 39.37
C THR A 152 15.85 -18.58 37.90
N ALA A 153 15.30 -17.69 37.06
CA ALA A 153 15.65 -17.61 35.64
C ALA A 153 17.12 -17.18 35.44
N THR A 154 17.85 -17.96 34.66
CA THR A 154 19.23 -17.62 34.30
C THR A 154 19.29 -16.41 33.36
N LYS A 155 20.39 -15.65 33.38
CA LYS A 155 20.57 -14.47 32.50
C LYS A 155 20.35 -14.78 31.00
N GLU A 156 20.63 -16.00 30.57
CA GLU A 156 20.46 -16.43 29.18
C GLU A 156 19.00 -16.68 28.82
N GLU A 157 18.22 -17.31 29.71
CA GLU A 157 16.77 -17.49 29.53
C GLU A 157 16.03 -16.16 29.51
N VAL A 158 16.46 -15.20 30.33
CA VAL A 158 15.92 -13.83 30.32
C VAL A 158 16.22 -13.15 28.98
N ARG A 159 17.44 -13.28 28.45
CA ARG A 159 17.80 -12.72 27.13
C ARG A 159 17.04 -13.39 25.99
N ALA A 160 16.90 -14.71 26.00
CA ALA A 160 16.15 -15.46 25.01
C ALA A 160 14.65 -15.13 25.06
N SER A 161 14.08 -14.99 26.27
CA SER A 161 12.69 -14.58 26.47
C SER A 161 12.45 -13.13 26.02
N ILE A 162 13.37 -12.20 26.33
CA ILE A 162 13.31 -10.82 25.84
C ILE A 162 13.44 -10.80 24.31
N ALA A 163 14.36 -11.55 23.71
CA ALA A 163 14.51 -11.63 22.26
C ALA A 163 13.27 -12.23 21.60
N LYS A 164 12.69 -13.30 22.16
CA LYS A 164 11.44 -13.92 21.71
C LYS A 164 10.25 -12.99 21.87
N MET A 165 10.17 -12.24 22.97
CA MET A 165 9.16 -11.19 23.17
C MET A 165 9.35 -10.03 22.21
N MET A 166 10.58 -9.60 21.92
CA MET A 166 10.85 -8.51 20.98
C MET A 166 10.56 -8.94 19.53
N ALA A 167 10.92 -10.16 19.15
CA ALA A 167 10.58 -10.76 17.85
C ALA A 167 9.05 -11.00 17.71
N ALA A 168 8.36 -11.34 18.79
CA ALA A 168 6.89 -11.45 18.81
C ALA A 168 6.19 -10.08 18.94
N ARG A 169 6.89 -9.03 19.39
CA ARG A 169 6.34 -7.66 19.58
C ARG A 169 6.34 -6.86 18.29
N SER A 170 7.21 -7.15 17.33
CA SER A 170 7.05 -6.70 15.95
C SER A 170 6.06 -7.61 15.22
N HIS A 171 4.82 -7.65 15.69
CA HIS A 171 3.77 -7.98 14.73
C HIS A 171 3.79 -6.85 13.72
N ASP A 172 4.24 -7.15 12.50
CA ASP A 172 4.00 -6.34 11.33
C ASP A 172 2.49 -6.15 11.22
N ALA A 173 1.98 -5.09 11.85
CA ALA A 173 0.55 -4.80 11.87
C ALA A 173 0.05 -4.65 10.43
N PHE A 174 0.95 -4.24 9.53
CA PHE A 174 0.71 -4.12 8.12
C PHE A 174 1.22 -5.32 7.28
N ALA A 175 1.66 -6.44 7.85
CA ALA A 175 2.32 -7.53 7.07
C ALA A 175 1.51 -8.05 5.87
N ARG A 176 0.17 -8.01 5.95
CA ARG A 176 -0.70 -8.49 4.88
C ARG A 176 -0.96 -7.46 3.79
N PHE A 177 -0.62 -6.20 4.03
CA PHE A 177 -0.74 -5.12 3.06
C PHE A 177 0.41 -5.18 2.08
N LYS A 178 0.12 -5.18 0.79
CA LYS A 178 1.11 -5.18 -0.28
C LYS A 178 1.10 -3.83 -0.98
N ALA A 179 2.23 -3.52 -1.61
CA ALA A 179 2.27 -2.38 -2.53
C ALA A 179 1.18 -2.56 -3.60
N GLN A 180 0.52 -1.45 -3.94
CA GLN A 180 -0.63 -1.36 -4.85
C GLN A 180 -1.97 -1.87 -4.30
N ASP A 181 -2.03 -2.36 -3.06
CA ASP A 181 -3.33 -2.65 -2.44
C ASP A 181 -4.15 -1.36 -2.27
N VAL A 182 -5.44 -1.46 -2.55
CA VAL A 182 -6.40 -0.39 -2.25
C VAL A 182 -6.78 -0.51 -0.77
N VAL A 183 -6.77 0.61 -0.06
CA VAL A 183 -7.12 0.68 1.36
C VAL A 183 -8.13 1.78 1.63
N PHE A 184 -8.96 1.57 2.64
CA PHE A 184 -9.88 2.57 3.17
C PHE A 184 -9.41 3.01 4.54
N VAL A 185 -9.23 4.32 4.72
CA VAL A 185 -8.88 4.95 5.98
C VAL A 185 -10.11 5.66 6.54
N THR A 186 -10.50 5.30 7.76
CA THR A 186 -11.59 5.94 8.49
C THR A 186 -11.10 6.48 9.82
N LYS A 187 -11.70 7.59 10.26
CA LYS A 187 -11.40 8.17 11.58
C LYS A 187 -11.91 7.25 12.70
N GLY A 188 -11.09 7.04 13.72
CA GLY A 188 -11.43 6.23 14.89
C GLY A 188 -11.44 4.73 14.61
N ARG A 189 -12.52 4.06 15.04
CA ARG A 189 -12.76 2.61 14.82
C ARG A 189 -13.97 2.34 13.92
N GLN A 190 -14.54 3.38 13.32
CA GLN A 190 -15.79 3.29 12.58
C GLN A 190 -15.64 2.35 11.38
N ASN A 191 -16.61 1.45 11.21
CA ASN A 191 -16.69 0.56 10.06
C ASN A 191 -16.90 1.41 8.79
N PRO A 192 -16.10 1.24 7.72
CA PRO A 192 -16.28 1.95 6.46
C PRO A 192 -17.71 1.89 5.92
N LEU A 193 -18.42 0.77 6.07
CA LEU A 193 -19.80 0.62 5.59
C LEU A 193 -20.83 1.46 6.37
N ARG A 194 -20.47 1.96 7.55
CA ARG A 194 -21.32 2.80 8.40
C ARG A 194 -20.78 4.22 8.53
N ALA A 195 -19.66 4.52 7.90
CA ALA A 195 -19.08 5.86 7.88
C ALA A 195 -19.78 6.72 6.81
N GLN A 196 -19.83 8.02 7.04
CA GLN A 196 -20.29 8.94 6.00
C GLN A 196 -19.26 8.93 4.86
N PRO A 197 -19.67 9.03 3.58
CA PRO A 197 -18.74 8.96 2.45
C PRO A 197 -17.56 9.93 2.54
N GLN A 198 -17.76 11.11 3.13
CA GLN A 198 -16.71 12.11 3.33
C GLN A 198 -15.62 11.69 4.34
N ASP A 199 -15.95 10.82 5.29
CA ASP A 199 -15.05 10.34 6.35
C ASP A 199 -14.23 9.11 5.92
N ILE A 200 -14.55 8.55 4.75
CA ILE A 200 -13.84 7.43 4.15
C ILE A 200 -12.85 8.01 3.14
N ILE A 201 -11.56 7.75 3.38
CA ILE A 201 -10.51 8.10 2.43
C ILE A 201 -10.01 6.82 1.79
N GLN A 202 -10.22 6.68 0.49
CA GLN A 202 -9.59 5.63 -0.30
C GLN A 202 -8.16 6.04 -0.65
N GLY A 203 -7.25 5.08 -0.57
CA GLY A 203 -5.86 5.25 -0.97
C GLY A 203 -5.24 3.97 -1.50
N THR A 204 -4.03 4.11 -2.02
CA THR A 204 -3.23 3.00 -2.56
C THR A 204 -1.95 2.87 -1.76
N VAL A 205 -1.59 1.66 -1.36
CA VAL A 205 -0.33 1.40 -0.65
C VAL A 205 0.85 1.61 -1.59
N ILE A 206 1.79 2.46 -1.20
CA ILE A 206 3.02 2.72 -1.95
C ILE A 206 4.14 1.85 -1.41
N GLU A 207 4.36 1.96 -0.09
CA GLU A 207 5.43 1.28 0.61
C GLU A 207 4.92 0.73 1.95
N ASN A 208 5.41 -0.45 2.30
CA ASN A 208 5.09 -1.09 3.57
C ASN A 208 6.36 -1.70 4.17
N THR A 209 6.72 -1.25 5.37
CA THR A 209 7.85 -1.76 6.16
C THR A 209 7.39 -2.67 7.30
N GLY A 210 6.08 -2.97 7.35
CA GLY A 210 5.44 -3.80 8.36
C GLY A 210 5.09 -3.06 9.66
N GLY A 211 5.98 -2.16 10.11
CA GLY A 211 5.73 -1.23 11.22
C GLY A 211 5.11 0.10 10.78
N THR A 212 5.42 0.55 9.57
CA THR A 212 4.84 1.74 8.94
C THR A 212 4.36 1.41 7.54
N MET A 213 3.35 2.13 7.09
CA MET A 213 2.80 2.00 5.75
C MET A 213 2.55 3.39 5.16
N GLN A 214 3.09 3.65 3.98
CA GLN A 214 2.85 4.88 3.24
C GLN A 214 1.78 4.62 2.19
N ILE A 215 0.78 5.50 2.14
CA ILE A 215 -0.32 5.39 1.18
C ILE A 215 -0.47 6.71 0.41
N ALA A 216 -0.84 6.62 -0.87
CA ALA A 216 -1.29 7.75 -1.66
C ALA A 216 -2.80 7.93 -1.50
N VAL A 217 -3.25 9.15 -1.21
CA VAL A 217 -4.67 9.50 -1.06
C VAL A 217 -5.00 10.79 -1.80
N ALA A 218 -6.22 10.92 -2.32
CA ALA A 218 -6.64 12.13 -3.02
C ALA A 218 -6.69 13.37 -2.10
N ARG A 219 -6.95 13.17 -0.80
CA ARG A 219 -6.96 14.22 0.22
C ARG A 219 -6.57 13.68 1.58
N TYR A 220 -6.05 14.53 2.45
CA TYR A 220 -5.78 14.14 3.83
C TYR A 220 -7.07 13.85 4.61
N PRO A 221 -7.12 12.78 5.41
CA PRO A 221 -8.23 12.55 6.33
C PRO A 221 -8.39 13.68 7.35
N THR A 222 -9.62 13.95 7.75
CA THR A 222 -9.94 14.95 8.76
C THR A 222 -9.24 14.63 10.09
N GLY A 223 -8.55 15.62 10.66
CA GLY A 223 -7.82 15.48 11.94
C GLY A 223 -6.37 15.02 11.81
N VAL A 224 -5.87 14.66 10.61
CA VAL A 224 -4.46 14.26 10.43
C VAL A 224 -3.47 15.33 10.87
N TRP A 225 -3.77 16.60 10.64
CA TRP A 225 -2.93 17.73 11.05
C TRP A 225 -2.98 17.99 12.57
N GLU A 226 -4.08 17.65 13.23
CA GLU A 226 -4.27 17.83 14.68
C GLU A 226 -3.39 16.87 15.48
N THR A 227 -3.09 15.69 14.91
CA THR A 227 -2.20 14.66 15.47
C THR A 227 -0.80 15.19 15.81
N ARG A 228 -0.34 16.29 15.19
CA ARG A 228 0.97 16.90 15.48
C ARG A 228 0.97 17.82 16.71
N ARG A 229 -0.21 18.32 17.13
CA ARG A 229 -0.32 19.42 18.10
C ARG A 229 -1.03 19.04 19.40
N ARG A 230 -1.64 17.85 19.48
CA ARG A 230 -2.43 17.40 20.64
C ARG A 230 -1.72 16.31 21.43
N GLU A 231 -1.97 16.30 22.74
CA GLU A 231 -1.54 15.23 23.64
C GLU A 231 -2.23 13.90 23.33
N ASP A 232 -3.49 13.94 22.87
CA ASP A 232 -4.21 12.75 22.40
C ASP A 232 -4.31 12.76 20.86
N PRO A 233 -3.47 11.97 20.16
CA PRO A 233 -3.44 11.96 18.72
C PRO A 233 -4.68 11.28 18.13
N VAL A 234 -5.23 11.87 17.07
CA VAL A 234 -6.34 11.26 16.32
C VAL A 234 -5.90 9.91 15.78
N ARG A 235 -6.72 8.89 16.03
CA ARG A 235 -6.46 7.52 15.60
C ARG A 235 -7.35 7.16 14.41
N PHE A 236 -6.83 6.28 13.56
CA PHE A 236 -7.48 5.84 12.33
C PHE A 236 -7.62 4.33 12.31
N ARG A 237 -8.59 3.86 11.54
CA ARG A 237 -8.73 2.47 11.13
C ARG A 237 -8.40 2.38 9.65
N VAL A 238 -7.74 1.30 9.27
CA VAL A 238 -7.31 1.03 7.90
C VAL A 238 -7.77 -0.37 7.52
N ASP A 239 -8.56 -0.48 6.47
CA ASP A 239 -9.06 -1.75 5.95
C ASP A 239 -8.55 -1.96 4.51
N VAL A 240 -8.10 -3.17 4.19
CA VAL A 240 -7.82 -3.55 2.79
C VAL A 240 -9.14 -3.57 2.02
N GLY A 241 -9.26 -2.76 0.98
CA GLY A 241 -10.41 -2.69 0.09
C GLY A 241 -10.41 -3.76 -0.98
N ALA A 242 -11.53 -3.90 -1.70
CA ALA A 242 -11.50 -4.50 -3.03
C ALA A 242 -10.92 -3.47 -4.00
N SER A 243 -10.01 -3.92 -4.88
CA SER A 243 -9.41 -3.07 -5.90
C SER A 243 -10.10 -3.29 -7.23
N ASP A 244 -10.65 -2.24 -7.80
CA ASP A 244 -11.19 -2.19 -9.18
C ASP A 244 -10.08 -2.02 -10.23
N VAL A 245 -8.94 -1.43 -9.85
CA VAL A 245 -7.82 -1.12 -10.74
C VAL A 245 -7.36 -2.30 -11.62
N PRO A 246 -7.18 -3.54 -11.12
CA PRO A 246 -6.83 -4.68 -11.97
C PRO A 246 -7.89 -4.98 -13.03
N PHE A 247 -9.17 -4.92 -12.66
CA PHE A 247 -10.31 -5.17 -13.55
C PHE A 247 -10.42 -4.09 -14.61
N ASP A 248 -10.24 -2.81 -14.24
CA ASP A 248 -10.24 -1.70 -15.18
C ASP A 248 -9.10 -1.82 -16.21
N ARG A 249 -7.92 -2.27 -15.78
CA ARG A 249 -6.78 -2.53 -16.68
C ARG A 249 -7.08 -3.67 -17.65
N GLN A 250 -7.68 -4.76 -17.17
CA GLN A 250 -8.08 -5.89 -18.02
C GLN A 250 -9.16 -5.47 -19.01
N ARG A 251 -10.19 -4.75 -18.55
CA ARG A 251 -11.25 -4.17 -19.39
C ARG A 251 -10.67 -3.24 -20.47
N ALA A 252 -9.79 -2.32 -20.10
CA ALA A 252 -9.15 -1.43 -21.05
C ALA A 252 -8.30 -2.20 -22.08
N SER A 253 -7.62 -3.27 -21.65
CA SER A 253 -6.84 -4.12 -22.53
C SER A 253 -7.71 -4.89 -23.54
N LEU A 254 -8.85 -5.45 -23.09
CA LEU A 254 -9.82 -6.11 -23.98
C LEU A 254 -10.43 -5.14 -25.00
N LEU A 255 -10.78 -3.93 -24.58
CA LEU A 255 -11.33 -2.90 -25.47
C LEU A 255 -10.29 -2.44 -26.52
N ARG A 256 -9.03 -2.31 -26.11
CA ARG A 256 -7.92 -2.03 -27.04
C ARG A 256 -7.75 -3.16 -28.05
N LEU A 257 -7.72 -4.41 -27.59
CA LEU A 257 -7.62 -5.59 -28.47
C LEU A 257 -8.76 -5.61 -29.50
N ARG A 258 -10.01 -5.42 -29.05
CA ARG A 258 -11.18 -5.34 -29.93
C ARG A 258 -10.98 -4.28 -31.01
N THR A 259 -10.58 -3.08 -30.61
CA THR A 259 -10.40 -1.95 -31.54
C THR A 259 -9.33 -2.28 -32.59
N THR A 260 -8.15 -2.74 -32.16
CA THR A 260 -7.05 -3.11 -33.04
C THR A 260 -7.42 -4.20 -34.05
N VAL A 261 -8.14 -5.25 -33.60
CA VAL A 261 -8.53 -6.36 -34.47
C VAL A 261 -9.61 -5.92 -35.47
N LEU A 262 -10.63 -5.17 -35.03
CA LEU A 262 -11.69 -4.69 -35.92
C LEU A 262 -11.15 -3.72 -36.98
N GLU A 263 -10.19 -2.86 -36.63
CA GLU A 263 -9.53 -1.97 -37.59
C GLU A 263 -8.75 -2.76 -38.65
N ARG A 264 -8.05 -3.81 -38.24
CA ARG A 264 -7.33 -4.70 -39.16
C ARG A 264 -8.28 -5.40 -40.14
N LEU A 265 -9.38 -5.98 -39.65
CA LEU A 265 -10.38 -6.65 -40.49
C LEU A 265 -10.99 -5.68 -41.52
N ARG A 266 -11.35 -4.46 -41.09
CA ARG A 266 -11.85 -3.41 -41.99
C ARG A 266 -10.84 -3.00 -43.06
N GLY A 267 -9.54 -3.01 -42.73
CA GLY A 267 -8.46 -2.73 -43.67
C GLY A 267 -8.27 -3.83 -44.71
N GLU A 268 -8.44 -5.10 -44.31
CA GLU A 268 -8.37 -6.27 -45.20
C GLU A 268 -9.55 -6.28 -46.19
N ASP A 269 -10.76 -5.96 -45.74
CA ASP A 269 -11.96 -5.84 -46.61
C ASP A 269 -11.78 -4.77 -47.72
N ARG A 270 -11.13 -3.65 -47.39
CA ARG A 270 -10.85 -2.57 -48.36
C ARG A 270 -9.83 -2.99 -49.42
N ARG A 271 -8.80 -3.77 -49.04
CA ARG A 271 -7.79 -4.27 -49.98
C ARG A 271 -8.38 -5.31 -50.94
N ALA A 272 -9.28 -6.16 -50.43
CA ALA A 272 -9.96 -7.15 -51.25
C ALA A 272 -10.90 -6.52 -52.30
N SER A 273 -11.48 -5.34 -51.99
CA SER A 273 -12.37 -4.62 -52.90
C SER A 273 -11.65 -3.75 -53.95
N SER A 274 -10.40 -3.33 -53.73
CA SER A 274 -9.62 -2.53 -54.69
C SER A 274 -8.88 -3.34 -55.76
N GLY A 275 -8.88 -4.67 -55.66
CA GLY A 275 -8.15 -5.57 -56.56
C GLY A 275 -8.99 -6.18 -57.70
N ARG A 276 -10.21 -5.68 -57.92
CA ARG A 276 -11.09 -6.03 -59.05
C ARG A 276 -11.28 -4.83 -59.96
#